data_AF-A0A6P0LJS0-F1
#
_entry.id   AF-A0A6P0LJS0-F1
#
_cell.length_a   1.000
_cell.length_b   1.000
_cell.length_c   1.000
_cell.angle_alpha   90.00
_cell.angle_beta   90.00
_cell.angle_gamma   90.00
#
_symmetry.space_group_name_H-M   'P 1'
#
loop_
_entity.id
_entity.type
_entity.pdbx_description
1 polymer ?
#
loop_
_entity_poly.entity_id
_entity_poly.type
_entity_poly.pdbx_seq_one_letter_code
_entity_poly.pdbx_strand_id
1 'polypeptide(L)'
;MLYKQLFELSILHDYYRDKVCPDLSVEPTPECSRVLRGHRLIVKNKVNGIMVIAPVDSKDKPWVELADNLRFTFILKIKNPDFIDFTDIDWKPLDNGIYLFSNDKTTEIGVSELEIAKTTLSDRNLPRGKLIFGIVDIYNNSSMAKDLKDKNPKSDYQITFQAKKQPWFYYLVTDQVTNGDEFLIEDKETTRNPKIKFIPCVESEDTESIFSALNQQFPESQQYCFKSDSEIACQEAGRQNIQLLKNKKTELGDPSVWIDHLPNPPNQNGIQVINALKYL
;
A
#
# COMPACT_ATOMS: atom_id res chain seq x y z
N MET A 1 -34.22 -13.17 15.89
CA MET A 1 -33.35 -13.89 14.93
C MET A 1 -31.94 -13.43 15.19
N LEU A 2 -31.04 -14.34 15.57
CA LEU A 2 -29.65 -14.02 15.88
C LEU A 2 -28.80 -14.18 14.61
N TYR A 3 -27.81 -13.31 14.45
CA TYR A 3 -26.83 -13.39 13.38
C TYR A 3 -25.45 -13.54 13.98
N LYS A 4 -24.64 -14.43 13.39
CA LYS A 4 -23.24 -14.62 13.76
C LYS A 4 -22.34 -14.47 12.54
N GLN A 5 -21.10 -14.05 12.77
CA GLN A 5 -20.09 -13.98 11.73
C GLN A 5 -19.79 -15.38 11.22
N LEU A 6 -19.85 -15.55 9.90
CA LEU A 6 -19.40 -16.75 9.22
C LEU A 6 -17.90 -16.63 8.92
N PHE A 7 -17.50 -15.54 8.26
CA PHE A 7 -16.10 -15.19 8.04
C PHE A 7 -15.92 -13.69 7.82
N GLU A 8 -14.68 -13.22 7.92
CA GLU A 8 -14.25 -11.88 7.54
C GLU A 8 -13.14 -11.97 6.49
N LEU A 9 -13.11 -11.03 5.56
CA LEU A 9 -11.98 -10.75 4.69
C LEU A 9 -11.47 -9.35 4.99
N SER A 10 -10.21 -9.25 5.41
CA SER A 10 -9.50 -8.00 5.67
C SER A 10 -8.37 -7.81 4.65
N ILE A 11 -8.19 -6.57 4.20
CA ILE A 11 -7.14 -6.15 3.28
C ILE A 11 -6.21 -5.21 4.06
N LEU A 12 -4.95 -5.60 4.16
CA LEU A 12 -3.94 -4.90 4.91
C LEU A 12 -2.85 -4.37 3.99
N HIS A 13 -2.23 -3.25 4.34
CA HIS A 13 -1.13 -2.70 3.56
C HIS A 13 -0.17 -1.86 4.40
N ASP A 14 1.13 -2.15 4.31
CA ASP A 14 2.18 -1.50 5.13
C ASP A 14 2.47 -0.02 4.76
N TYR A 15 1.80 0.54 3.75
CA TYR A 15 1.88 1.95 3.39
C TYR A 15 1.13 2.83 4.39
N TYR A 16 0.04 2.28 4.94
CA TYR A 16 -0.85 2.95 5.88
C TYR A 16 -0.39 2.77 7.32
N ARG A 17 -0.57 3.81 8.13
CA ARG A 17 -0.11 3.83 9.52
C ARG A 17 -0.76 2.75 10.38
N ASP A 18 -2.05 2.49 10.18
CA ASP A 18 -2.84 1.48 10.90
C ASP A 18 -2.93 0.16 10.14
N LYS A 19 -2.21 0.04 9.02
CA LYS A 19 -2.22 -1.08 8.07
C LYS A 19 -3.57 -1.33 7.40
N VAL A 20 -4.56 -0.45 7.55
CA VAL A 20 -5.89 -0.62 6.94
C VAL A 20 -5.79 -0.14 5.49
N CYS A 21 -6.12 -1.00 4.51
CA CYS A 21 -6.10 -0.63 3.10
C CYS A 21 -7.50 -0.18 2.62
N PRO A 22 -7.72 1.12 2.34
CA PRO A 22 -9.01 1.62 1.86
C PRO A 22 -9.15 1.58 0.33
N ASP A 23 -8.05 1.38 -0.40
CA ASP A 23 -7.96 1.56 -1.86
C ASP A 23 -8.63 0.47 -2.68
N LEU A 24 -9.07 -0.61 -2.04
CA LEU A 24 -9.72 -1.73 -2.71
C LEU A 24 -11.18 -1.83 -2.26
N SER A 25 -12.07 -2.16 -3.20
CA SER A 25 -13.44 -2.62 -2.91
C SER A 25 -13.54 -4.11 -3.15
N VAL A 26 -14.33 -4.78 -2.31
CA VAL A 26 -14.69 -6.19 -2.46
C VAL A 26 -16.19 -6.27 -2.79
N GLU A 27 -16.53 -6.90 -3.90
CA GLU A 27 -17.92 -7.08 -4.32
C GLU A 27 -18.21 -8.54 -4.67
N PRO A 28 -19.35 -9.13 -4.27
CA PRO A 28 -19.70 -10.48 -4.68
C PRO A 28 -19.95 -10.53 -6.20
N THR A 29 -19.52 -11.61 -6.86
CA THR A 29 -19.95 -11.87 -8.25
C THR A 29 -21.48 -12.11 -8.33
N PRO A 30 -22.09 -12.06 -9.52
CA PRO A 30 -23.51 -12.41 -9.67
C PRO A 30 -23.82 -13.82 -9.14
N GLU A 31 -22.94 -14.79 -9.38
CA GLU A 31 -23.05 -16.17 -8.90
C GLU A 31 -22.97 -16.22 -7.37
N CYS A 32 -21.95 -15.57 -6.79
CA CYS A 32 -21.80 -15.47 -5.34
C CYS A 32 -23.01 -14.79 -4.69
N SER A 33 -23.56 -13.74 -5.31
CA SER A 33 -24.77 -13.07 -4.85
C SER A 33 -26.01 -13.97 -4.86
N ARG A 34 -26.09 -14.95 -5.79
CA ARG A 34 -27.14 -15.98 -5.76
C ARG A 34 -26.93 -16.95 -4.59
N VAL A 35 -25.70 -17.43 -4.40
CA VAL A 35 -25.33 -18.32 -3.28
C VAL A 35 -25.64 -17.66 -1.93
N LEU A 36 -25.14 -16.44 -1.71
CA LEU A 36 -25.35 -15.66 -0.49
C LEU A 36 -26.85 -15.52 -0.18
N ARG A 37 -27.67 -15.16 -1.18
CA ARG A 37 -29.14 -15.07 -1.01
C ARG A 37 -29.79 -16.42 -0.72
N GLY A 38 -29.39 -17.48 -1.41
CA GLY A 38 -29.91 -18.84 -1.22
C GLY A 38 -29.69 -19.36 0.20
N HIS A 39 -28.54 -19.03 0.79
CA HIS A 39 -28.19 -19.38 2.17
C HIS A 39 -28.55 -18.30 3.20
N ARG A 40 -29.28 -17.24 2.79
CA ARG A 40 -29.70 -16.11 3.64
C ARG A 40 -28.52 -15.39 4.33
N LEU A 41 -27.34 -15.43 3.72
CA LEU A 41 -26.14 -14.76 4.20
C LEU A 41 -26.20 -13.27 3.86
N ILE A 42 -25.65 -12.46 4.75
CA ILE A 42 -25.58 -11.00 4.58
C ILE A 42 -24.11 -10.60 4.50
N VAL A 43 -23.76 -9.82 3.46
CA VAL A 43 -22.44 -9.20 3.32
C VAL A 43 -22.52 -7.79 3.88
N LYS A 44 -21.59 -7.47 4.79
CA LYS A 44 -21.37 -6.11 5.31
C LYS A 44 -20.03 -5.61 4.80
N ASN A 45 -20.05 -4.48 4.12
CA ASN A 45 -18.82 -3.82 3.68
C ASN A 45 -18.10 -3.19 4.89
N LYS A 46 -16.78 -3.33 4.91
CA LYS A 46 -15.86 -2.64 5.82
C LYS A 46 -14.97 -1.71 5.00
N VAL A 47 -14.25 -0.81 5.68
CA VAL A 47 -13.27 0.08 5.03
C VAL A 47 -12.22 -0.73 4.28
N ASN A 48 -11.77 -1.84 4.88
CA ASN A 48 -10.70 -2.70 4.37
C ASN A 48 -11.17 -4.09 3.97
N GLY A 49 -12.42 -4.28 3.52
CA GLY A 49 -12.88 -5.59 3.08
C GLY A 49 -14.35 -5.84 3.37
N ILE A 50 -14.69 -7.06 3.77
CA ILE A 50 -16.07 -7.49 4.01
C ILE A 50 -16.20 -8.42 5.22
N MET A 51 -17.39 -8.45 5.79
CA MET A 51 -17.80 -9.46 6.76
C MET A 51 -19.04 -10.17 6.25
N VAL A 52 -19.03 -11.50 6.27
CA VAL A 52 -20.20 -12.31 5.92
C VAL A 52 -20.81 -12.86 7.19
N ILE A 53 -22.09 -12.61 7.41
CA ILE A 53 -22.83 -13.06 8.58
C ILE A 53 -23.96 -14.02 8.17
N ALA A 54 -24.17 -15.05 8.98
CA ALA A 54 -25.20 -16.06 8.81
C ALA A 54 -26.27 -15.93 9.90
N PRO A 55 -27.56 -16.09 9.57
CA PRO A 55 -28.59 -16.29 10.57
C PRO A 55 -28.46 -17.66 11.21
N VAL A 56 -28.56 -17.72 12.53
CA VAL A 56 -28.35 -18.95 13.30
C VAL A 56 -29.57 -19.42 14.08
N ASP A 57 -29.65 -20.74 14.31
CA ASP A 57 -30.67 -21.37 15.15
C ASP A 57 -30.31 -21.28 16.65
N SER A 58 -31.10 -21.93 17.50
CA SER A 58 -30.85 -21.98 18.95
C SER A 58 -29.60 -22.77 19.34
N LYS A 59 -28.97 -23.46 18.39
CA LYS A 59 -27.71 -24.20 18.54
C LYS A 59 -26.55 -23.49 17.84
N ASP A 60 -26.73 -22.22 17.47
CA ASP A 60 -25.75 -21.40 16.74
C ASP A 60 -25.30 -21.98 15.39
N LYS A 61 -26.11 -22.84 14.77
CA LYS A 61 -25.84 -23.35 13.43
C LYS A 61 -26.51 -22.46 12.37
N PRO A 62 -25.90 -22.25 11.19
CA PRO A 62 -26.56 -21.59 10.09
C PRO A 62 -27.92 -22.23 9.79
N TRP A 63 -28.96 -21.41 9.57
CA TRP A 63 -30.30 -21.92 9.25
C TRP A 63 -30.37 -22.73 7.96
N VAL A 64 -29.51 -22.40 6.99
CA VAL A 64 -29.34 -23.15 5.76
C VAL A 64 -27.94 -23.73 5.78
N GLU A 65 -27.84 -25.05 5.77
CA GLU A 65 -26.56 -25.74 5.76
C GLU A 65 -25.74 -25.34 4.53
N LEU A 66 -24.44 -25.13 4.74
CA LEU A 66 -23.48 -24.81 3.68
C LEU A 66 -22.83 -26.11 3.25
N ALA A 67 -22.95 -26.47 1.97
CA ALA A 67 -22.28 -27.64 1.43
C ALA A 67 -20.76 -27.53 1.62
N ASP A 68 -20.11 -28.66 1.90
CA ASP A 68 -18.64 -28.69 1.91
C ASP A 68 -18.10 -28.27 0.54
N ASN A 69 -17.02 -27.49 0.56
CA ASN A 69 -16.40 -26.88 -0.63
C ASN A 69 -17.30 -25.88 -1.38
N LEU A 70 -18.39 -25.40 -0.76
CA LEU A 70 -19.14 -24.26 -1.28
C LEU A 70 -18.21 -23.07 -1.45
N ARG A 71 -18.19 -22.47 -2.65
CA ARG A 71 -17.30 -21.37 -3.01
C ARG A 71 -18.04 -20.04 -3.04
N PHE A 72 -17.49 -19.06 -2.33
CA PHE A 72 -17.85 -17.65 -2.41
C PHE A 72 -16.80 -16.90 -3.23
N THR A 73 -17.20 -16.35 -4.37
CA THR A 73 -16.30 -15.61 -5.26
C THR A 73 -16.59 -14.11 -5.19
N PHE A 74 -15.56 -13.33 -4.91
CA PHE A 74 -15.62 -11.87 -4.83
C PHE A 74 -14.65 -11.23 -5.83
N ILE A 75 -14.98 -10.03 -6.29
CA ILE A 75 -14.17 -9.20 -7.18
C ILE A 75 -13.47 -8.15 -6.33
N LEU A 76 -12.15 -8.03 -6.49
CA LEU A 76 -11.37 -6.91 -5.98
C LEU A 76 -11.23 -5.86 -7.06
N LYS A 77 -11.63 -4.62 -6.74
CA LYS A 77 -11.47 -3.48 -7.64
C LYS A 77 -10.62 -2.39 -7.01
N ILE A 78 -9.75 -1.80 -7.82
CA ILE A 78 -9.01 -0.59 -7.45
C ILE A 78 -9.96 0.60 -7.42
N LYS A 79 -9.99 1.29 -6.27
CA LYS A 79 -10.65 2.60 -6.09
C LYS A 79 -9.67 3.74 -6.31
N ASN A 80 -8.43 3.58 -5.86
CA ASN A 80 -7.37 4.57 -5.98
C ASN A 80 -6.40 4.16 -7.11
N PRO A 81 -6.39 4.85 -8.26
CA PRO A 81 -5.51 4.49 -9.37
C PRO A 81 -4.02 4.53 -9.00
N ASP A 82 -3.64 5.36 -8.02
CA ASP A 82 -2.27 5.52 -7.56
C ASP A 82 -1.80 4.36 -6.66
N PHE A 83 -2.69 3.41 -6.33
CA PHE A 83 -2.37 2.22 -5.53
C PHE A 83 -1.11 1.51 -6.05
N ILE A 84 -1.00 1.37 -7.37
CA ILE A 84 0.12 0.67 -8.01
C ILE A 84 1.46 1.41 -7.78
N ASP A 85 1.44 2.71 -7.55
CA ASP A 85 2.66 3.51 -7.41
C ASP A 85 3.36 3.29 -6.08
N PHE A 86 2.62 2.88 -5.03
CA PHE A 86 3.17 2.66 -3.69
C PHE A 86 3.06 1.21 -3.20
N THR A 87 2.49 0.31 -3.98
CA THR A 87 2.41 -1.12 -3.65
C THR A 87 3.52 -1.91 -4.35
N ASP A 88 4.18 -2.82 -3.62
CA ASP A 88 5.17 -3.74 -4.16
C ASP A 88 4.51 -4.92 -4.88
N ILE A 89 4.00 -4.64 -6.09
CA ILE A 89 3.34 -5.62 -6.95
C ILE A 89 3.75 -5.42 -8.41
N ASP A 90 4.06 -6.53 -9.08
CA ASP A 90 4.22 -6.56 -10.54
C ASP A 90 2.85 -6.78 -11.21
N TRP A 91 2.02 -5.73 -11.19
CA TRP A 91 0.73 -5.67 -11.87
C TRP A 91 0.79 -4.75 -13.08
N LYS A 92 0.32 -5.25 -14.23
CA LYS A 92 0.26 -4.49 -15.48
C LYS A 92 -1.17 -4.53 -16.03
N PRO A 93 -1.87 -3.38 -16.13
CA PRO A 93 -3.25 -3.34 -16.59
C PRO A 93 -3.45 -3.90 -18.02
N LEU A 94 -2.40 -3.90 -18.83
CA LEU A 94 -2.45 -4.30 -20.25
C LEU A 94 -2.40 -5.81 -20.46
N ASP A 95 -2.03 -6.61 -19.45
CA ASP A 95 -1.77 -8.03 -19.63
C ASP A 95 -3.03 -8.91 -19.47
N ASN A 96 -4.22 -8.31 -19.26
CA ASN A 96 -5.47 -9.00 -18.86
C ASN A 96 -5.31 -9.93 -17.63
N GLY A 97 -4.18 -9.81 -16.93
CA GLY A 97 -3.83 -10.57 -15.75
C GLY A 97 -4.49 -9.98 -14.52
N ILE A 98 -5.05 -10.85 -13.70
CA ILE A 98 -5.64 -10.52 -12.41
C ILE A 98 -5.06 -11.43 -11.34
N TYR A 99 -5.06 -10.98 -10.11
CA TYR A 99 -4.67 -11.83 -8.99
C TYR A 99 -5.83 -12.71 -8.54
N LEU A 100 -5.55 -13.95 -8.18
CA LEU A 100 -6.46 -14.86 -7.51
C LEU A 100 -5.96 -15.04 -6.07
N PHE A 101 -6.81 -14.70 -5.13
CA PHE A 101 -6.63 -14.93 -3.70
C PHE A 101 -7.53 -16.07 -3.28
N SER A 102 -7.00 -17.10 -2.61
CA SER A 102 -7.80 -18.28 -2.28
C SER A 102 -7.38 -18.95 -0.97
N ASN A 103 -8.35 -19.52 -0.26
CA ASN A 103 -8.13 -20.39 0.91
C ASN A 103 -8.25 -21.89 0.57
N ASP A 104 -8.28 -22.26 -0.72
CA ASP A 104 -8.49 -23.64 -1.18
C ASP A 104 -7.48 -24.63 -0.56
N LYS A 105 -6.21 -24.22 -0.48
CA LYS A 105 -5.13 -25.02 0.13
C LYS A 105 -4.92 -24.74 1.62
N THR A 106 -5.66 -23.79 2.20
CA THR A 106 -5.58 -23.46 3.61
C THR A 106 -6.37 -24.48 4.43
N THR A 107 -5.70 -25.16 5.36
CA THR A 107 -6.31 -26.23 6.15
C THR A 107 -6.58 -25.84 7.60
N GLU A 108 -5.99 -24.75 8.10
CA GLU A 108 -6.09 -24.30 9.50
C GLU A 108 -7.22 -23.28 9.71
N ILE A 109 -7.88 -23.35 10.86
CA ILE A 109 -8.91 -22.38 11.30
C ILE A 109 -8.21 -21.23 12.04
N GLY A 110 -8.56 -19.99 11.69
CA GLY A 110 -8.10 -18.81 12.39
C GLY A 110 -7.86 -17.65 11.43
N VAL A 111 -6.81 -16.87 11.70
CA VAL A 111 -6.31 -15.85 10.78
C VAL A 111 -5.46 -16.54 9.73
N SER A 112 -5.81 -16.41 8.45
CA SER A 112 -5.06 -17.03 7.36
C SER A 112 -4.79 -16.03 6.23
N GLU A 113 -3.53 -15.97 5.82
CA GLU A 113 -3.15 -15.27 4.58
C GLU A 113 -3.63 -16.08 3.37
N LEU A 114 -4.28 -15.41 2.43
CA LEU A 114 -4.75 -16.05 1.20
C LEU A 114 -3.59 -16.24 0.21
N GLU A 115 -3.55 -17.41 -0.41
CA GLU A 115 -2.56 -17.68 -1.46
C GLU A 115 -2.80 -16.79 -2.67
N ILE A 116 -1.73 -16.20 -3.20
CA ILE A 116 -1.77 -15.32 -4.37
C ILE A 116 -1.31 -16.10 -5.60
N ALA A 117 -2.15 -16.17 -6.62
CA ALA A 117 -1.79 -16.67 -7.95
C ALA A 117 -2.12 -15.62 -9.03
N LYS A 118 -1.43 -15.63 -10.17
CA LYS A 118 -1.82 -14.83 -11.35
C LYS A 118 -2.75 -15.68 -12.24
N THR A 119 -3.86 -15.10 -12.71
CA THR A 119 -4.84 -15.74 -13.62
C THR A 119 -5.36 -14.74 -14.66
N THR A 120 -6.19 -15.17 -15.61
CA THR A 120 -6.74 -14.28 -16.66
C THR A 120 -8.24 -14.05 -16.50
N LEU A 121 -8.71 -12.87 -16.89
CA LEU A 121 -10.14 -12.51 -16.87
C LEU A 121 -11.02 -13.47 -17.71
N SER A 122 -10.47 -13.97 -18.81
CA SER A 122 -11.18 -14.84 -19.77
C SER A 122 -11.66 -16.15 -19.15
N ASP A 123 -10.95 -16.65 -18.14
CA ASP A 123 -11.23 -17.96 -17.52
C ASP A 123 -12.47 -17.95 -16.62
N ARG A 124 -13.03 -16.77 -16.30
CA ARG A 124 -13.95 -16.59 -15.16
C ARG A 124 -15.29 -15.93 -15.50
N ASN A 125 -15.60 -15.65 -16.76
CA ASN A 125 -16.84 -14.98 -17.20
C ASN A 125 -17.17 -13.70 -16.41
N LEU A 126 -16.15 -12.94 -16.00
CA LEU A 126 -16.35 -11.74 -15.20
C LEU A 126 -16.86 -10.56 -16.03
N PRO A 127 -17.63 -9.64 -15.41
CA PRO A 127 -18.00 -8.39 -16.06
C PRO A 127 -16.73 -7.65 -16.49
N ARG A 128 -16.68 -7.25 -17.77
CA ARG A 128 -15.54 -6.49 -18.30
C ARG A 128 -15.55 -5.09 -17.67
N GLY A 129 -14.45 -4.71 -17.02
CA GLY A 129 -14.29 -3.40 -16.41
C GLY A 129 -12.82 -3.06 -16.17
N LYS A 130 -12.44 -1.79 -16.34
CA LYS A 130 -11.04 -1.31 -16.36
C LYS A 130 -10.32 -1.34 -15.00
N LEU A 131 -10.96 -1.78 -13.92
CA LEU A 131 -10.44 -1.64 -12.55
C LEU A 131 -10.45 -2.96 -11.76
N ILE A 132 -10.65 -4.11 -12.40
CA ILE A 132 -10.58 -5.40 -11.71
C ILE A 132 -9.11 -5.72 -11.44
N PHE A 133 -8.76 -5.73 -10.16
CA PHE A 133 -7.42 -6.09 -9.69
C PHE A 133 -7.28 -7.60 -9.51
N GLY A 134 -8.33 -8.23 -8.98
CA GLY A 134 -8.28 -9.63 -8.60
C GLY A 134 -9.63 -10.24 -8.28
N ILE A 135 -9.59 -11.52 -7.95
CA ILE A 135 -10.69 -12.33 -7.46
C ILE A 135 -10.29 -12.90 -6.11
N VAL A 136 -11.25 -12.99 -5.18
CA VAL A 136 -11.11 -13.76 -3.96
C VAL A 136 -12.06 -14.94 -3.99
N ASP A 137 -11.53 -16.15 -3.90
CA ASP A 137 -12.31 -17.38 -3.72
C ASP A 137 -12.19 -17.84 -2.27
N ILE A 138 -13.31 -17.84 -1.53
CA ILE A 138 -13.40 -18.40 -0.19
C ILE A 138 -14.22 -19.69 -0.24
N TYR A 139 -13.62 -20.81 0.14
CA TYR A 139 -14.22 -22.13 0.20
C TYR A 139 -14.67 -22.45 1.62
N ASN A 140 -15.86 -23.05 1.75
CA ASN A 140 -16.34 -23.68 2.97
C ASN A 140 -15.62 -25.03 3.20
N ASN A 141 -14.33 -24.96 3.52
CA ASN A 141 -13.45 -26.10 3.82
C ASN A 141 -13.12 -26.14 5.33
N SER A 142 -12.03 -26.84 5.71
CA SER A 142 -11.63 -26.94 7.10
C SER A 142 -11.18 -25.62 7.73
N SER A 143 -10.78 -24.61 6.93
CA SER A 143 -10.44 -23.26 7.45
C SER A 143 -11.68 -22.44 7.85
N MET A 144 -12.88 -22.87 7.42
CA MET A 144 -14.14 -22.21 7.77
C MET A 144 -14.76 -22.82 9.03
N ALA A 145 -15.03 -22.00 10.04
CA ALA A 145 -15.65 -22.43 11.28
C ALA A 145 -17.03 -23.04 11.02
N LYS A 146 -17.21 -24.32 11.40
CA LYS A 146 -18.46 -25.06 11.22
C LYS A 146 -19.44 -24.89 12.38
N ASP A 147 -18.94 -24.57 13.56
CA ASP A 147 -19.74 -24.27 14.76
C ASP A 147 -19.51 -22.81 15.16
N LEU A 148 -20.58 -22.00 15.14
CA LEU A 148 -20.52 -20.59 15.47
C LEU A 148 -20.81 -20.33 16.97
N LYS A 149 -20.80 -21.36 17.83
CA LYS A 149 -21.02 -21.23 19.28
C LYS A 149 -19.93 -20.44 20.00
N ASP A 150 -18.69 -20.68 19.63
CA ASP A 150 -17.55 -20.11 20.35
C ASP A 150 -17.42 -18.60 20.05
N LYS A 151 -17.00 -17.84 21.07
CA LYS A 151 -16.72 -16.40 20.90
C LYS A 151 -15.53 -16.15 19.96
N ASN A 152 -14.73 -17.18 19.62
CA ASN A 152 -13.45 -17.00 18.94
C ASN A 152 -12.89 -18.22 18.14
N PRO A 153 -13.61 -18.79 17.16
CA PRO A 153 -12.99 -19.32 15.96
C PRO A 153 -13.61 -18.54 14.81
N LYS A 154 -13.14 -17.31 14.65
CA LYS A 154 -13.51 -16.49 13.50
C LYS A 154 -12.64 -16.95 12.34
N SER A 155 -13.26 -17.32 11.23
CA SER A 155 -12.55 -17.49 9.98
C SER A 155 -12.22 -16.11 9.44
N ASP A 156 -11.00 -15.66 9.70
CA ASP A 156 -10.53 -14.32 9.35
C ASP A 156 -9.48 -14.46 8.25
N TYR A 157 -9.85 -14.13 7.02
CA TYR A 157 -8.97 -14.18 5.88
C TYR A 157 -8.31 -12.82 5.65
N GLN A 158 -7.03 -12.84 5.31
CA GLN A 158 -6.27 -11.61 5.09
C GLN A 158 -5.58 -11.61 3.72
N ILE A 159 -5.58 -10.44 3.10
CA ILE A 159 -4.74 -10.11 1.95
C ILE A 159 -3.82 -8.99 2.41
N THR A 160 -2.51 -9.25 2.43
CA THR A 160 -1.51 -8.27 2.88
C THR A 160 -0.69 -7.78 1.69
N PHE A 161 -0.60 -6.46 1.55
CA PHE A 161 0.24 -5.80 0.56
C PHE A 161 1.44 -5.13 1.21
N GLN A 162 2.58 -5.24 0.55
CA GLN A 162 3.81 -4.59 0.96
C GLN A 162 3.94 -3.21 0.31
N ALA A 163 4.49 -2.25 1.06
CA ALA A 163 4.84 -0.96 0.48
C ALA A 163 6.05 -1.08 -0.42
N LYS A 164 5.94 -0.50 -1.62
CA LYS A 164 7.05 -0.38 -2.56
C LYS A 164 8.21 0.34 -1.88
N LYS A 165 9.41 -0.21 -2.04
CA LYS A 165 10.65 0.42 -1.59
C LYS A 165 11.31 1.07 -2.80
N GLN A 166 11.81 2.29 -2.61
CA GLN A 166 12.51 3.00 -3.66
C GLN A 166 13.57 3.95 -3.08
N PRO A 167 14.64 4.24 -3.83
CA PRO A 167 15.57 5.29 -3.45
C PRO A 167 14.86 6.65 -3.40
N TRP A 168 15.24 7.49 -2.45
CA TRP A 168 14.76 8.86 -2.36
C TRP A 168 15.80 9.81 -2.93
N PHE A 169 15.35 10.76 -3.74
CA PHE A 169 16.15 11.81 -4.32
C PHE A 169 15.62 13.17 -3.91
N TYR A 170 16.50 14.03 -3.40
CA TYR A 170 16.21 15.43 -3.15
C TYR A 170 17.06 16.30 -4.07
N TYR A 171 16.40 17.08 -4.92
CA TYR A 171 17.03 18.11 -5.74
C TYR A 171 16.82 19.46 -5.07
N LEU A 172 17.89 20.08 -4.59
CA LEU A 172 17.88 21.38 -3.96
C LEU A 172 18.26 22.46 -4.98
N VAL A 173 17.41 23.47 -5.14
CA VAL A 173 17.66 24.63 -5.99
C VAL A 173 17.87 25.86 -5.10
N THR A 174 19.06 26.47 -5.17
CA THR A 174 19.45 27.64 -4.34
C THR A 174 19.89 28.83 -5.20
N ASP A 175 20.05 29.99 -4.57
CA ASP A 175 20.52 31.21 -5.24
C ASP A 175 22.06 31.25 -5.34
N GLN A 176 22.58 32.24 -6.07
CA GLN A 176 24.03 32.46 -6.19
C GLN A 176 24.68 32.98 -4.90
N VAL A 177 23.90 33.49 -3.94
CA VAL A 177 24.44 33.98 -2.66
C VAL A 177 24.89 32.82 -1.79
N THR A 178 24.27 31.64 -1.95
CA THR A 178 24.73 30.39 -1.32
C THR A 178 25.96 29.75 -1.97
N ASN A 179 26.59 30.43 -2.94
CA ASN A 179 27.72 29.88 -3.68
C ASN A 179 28.92 29.57 -2.78
N GLY A 180 29.20 28.27 -2.63
CA GLY A 180 30.27 27.73 -1.81
C GLY A 180 29.84 27.26 -0.42
N ASP A 181 28.56 27.37 -0.07
CA ASP A 181 28.01 26.72 1.11
C ASP A 181 27.91 25.21 0.90
N GLU A 182 28.02 24.45 1.99
CA GLU A 182 27.87 23.00 1.98
C GLU A 182 26.50 22.62 2.55
N PHE A 183 25.81 21.73 1.84
CA PHE A 183 24.48 21.26 2.21
C PHE A 183 24.52 19.77 2.58
N LEU A 184 23.77 19.41 3.63
CA LEU A 184 23.69 18.06 4.14
C LEU A 184 22.23 17.72 4.46
N ILE A 185 21.82 16.49 4.21
CA ILE A 185 20.53 15.98 4.67
C ILE A 185 20.77 14.94 5.77
N GLU A 186 20.20 15.18 6.94
CA GLU A 186 20.34 14.30 8.09
C GLU A 186 19.01 13.80 8.64
N ASP A 187 18.98 12.52 8.99
CA ASP A 187 17.89 11.91 9.75
C ASP A 187 18.14 12.07 11.26
N LYS A 188 17.46 13.05 11.87
CA LYS A 188 17.51 13.34 13.30
C LYS A 188 16.49 12.56 14.11
N GLU A 189 15.66 11.72 13.49
CA GLU A 189 14.73 10.88 14.23
C GLU A 189 15.48 9.95 15.18
N THR A 190 15.09 9.95 16.47
CA THR A 190 15.79 9.18 17.52
C THR A 190 15.26 7.76 17.64
N THR A 191 14.01 7.56 17.25
CA THR A 191 13.33 6.27 17.35
C THR A 191 13.61 5.36 16.15
N ARG A 192 14.11 5.92 15.05
CA ARG A 192 14.34 5.20 13.79
C ARG A 192 15.72 4.53 13.79
N ASN A 193 15.73 3.22 13.60
CA ASN A 193 16.95 2.43 13.42
C ASN A 193 16.74 1.40 12.30
N PRO A 194 17.57 1.38 11.24
CA PRO A 194 18.67 2.31 10.95
C PRO A 194 18.18 3.72 10.59
N LYS A 195 19.02 4.72 10.87
CA LYS A 195 18.84 6.07 10.35
C LYS A 195 19.03 6.08 8.84
N ILE A 196 18.26 6.89 8.14
CA ILE A 196 18.43 7.09 6.71
C ILE A 196 19.63 8.00 6.49
N LYS A 197 20.56 7.59 5.63
CA LYS A 197 21.68 8.45 5.23
C LYS A 197 21.46 8.94 3.83
N PHE A 198 21.85 10.19 3.58
CA PHE A 198 21.80 10.79 2.27
C PHE A 198 23.21 11.14 1.82
N ILE A 199 23.52 10.79 0.59
CA ILE A 199 24.83 10.99 -0.02
C ILE A 199 24.65 11.96 -1.19
N PRO A 200 25.52 12.98 -1.32
CA PRO A 200 25.54 13.82 -2.51
C PRO A 200 25.69 12.96 -3.76
N CYS A 201 24.82 13.17 -4.74
CA CYS A 201 24.83 12.44 -6.00
C CYS A 201 25.40 13.33 -7.11
N VAL A 202 26.31 12.78 -7.90
CA VAL A 202 26.81 13.42 -9.13
C VAL A 202 25.88 13.09 -10.29
N GLU A 203 25.89 13.96 -11.30
CA GLU A 203 25.14 13.76 -12.55
C GLU A 203 25.41 12.37 -13.14
N SER A 204 24.33 11.67 -13.47
CA SER A 204 24.27 10.35 -14.11
C SER A 204 23.14 10.38 -15.14
N GLU A 205 23.10 9.47 -16.10
CA GLU A 205 22.08 9.45 -17.16
C GLU A 205 20.63 9.62 -16.64
N ASP A 206 20.26 8.99 -15.51
CA ASP A 206 18.92 9.11 -14.91
C ASP A 206 18.65 10.48 -14.28
N THR A 207 19.68 11.16 -13.76
CA THR A 207 19.56 12.46 -13.07
C THR A 207 19.76 13.62 -14.04
N GLU A 208 20.48 13.41 -15.15
CA GLU A 208 20.73 14.41 -16.20
C GLU A 208 19.45 15.00 -16.78
N SER A 209 18.41 14.20 -16.97
CA SER A 209 17.12 14.69 -17.48
C SER A 209 16.46 15.71 -16.54
N ILE A 210 16.57 15.48 -15.24
CA ILE A 210 15.99 16.32 -14.20
C ILE A 210 16.85 17.57 -14.00
N PHE A 211 18.17 17.41 -13.93
CA PHE A 211 19.10 18.53 -13.89
C PHE A 211 18.94 19.44 -15.12
N SER A 212 18.79 18.88 -16.32
CA SER A 212 18.54 19.64 -17.54
C SER A 212 17.24 20.43 -17.46
N ALA A 213 16.16 19.81 -16.98
CA ALA A 213 14.87 20.49 -16.80
C ALA A 213 14.94 21.61 -15.75
N LEU A 214 15.62 21.37 -14.62
CA LEU A 214 15.83 22.37 -13.57
C LEU A 214 16.72 23.52 -14.06
N ASN A 215 17.80 23.24 -14.79
CA ASN A 215 18.66 24.26 -15.40
C ASN A 215 17.90 25.13 -16.40
N GLN A 216 16.99 24.53 -17.19
CA GLN A 216 16.15 25.29 -18.10
C GLN A 216 15.18 26.22 -17.35
N GLN A 217 14.62 25.75 -16.23
CA GLN A 217 13.65 26.51 -15.45
C GLN A 217 14.31 27.57 -14.55
N PHE A 218 15.53 27.31 -14.05
CA PHE A 218 16.27 28.16 -13.13
C PHE A 218 17.74 28.32 -13.57
N PRO A 219 18.03 29.03 -14.66
CA PRO A 219 19.37 29.07 -15.28
C PRO A 219 20.47 29.68 -14.41
N GLU A 220 20.08 30.56 -13.49
CA GLU A 220 21.02 31.29 -12.61
C GLU A 220 21.15 30.64 -11.22
N SER A 221 20.46 29.52 -10.98
CA SER A 221 20.42 28.83 -9.69
C SER A 221 21.56 27.81 -9.55
N GLN A 222 21.91 27.50 -8.31
CA GLN A 222 22.74 26.34 -8.01
C GLN A 222 21.87 25.13 -7.69
N GLN A 223 22.36 23.95 -8.05
CA GLN A 223 21.60 22.72 -7.94
C GLN A 223 22.42 21.66 -7.23
N TYR A 224 21.81 20.99 -6.27
CA TYR A 224 22.41 19.89 -5.52
C TYR A 224 21.48 18.68 -5.57
N CYS A 225 22.05 17.48 -5.70
CA CYS A 225 21.33 16.23 -5.59
C CYS A 225 21.78 15.46 -4.35
N PHE A 226 20.81 14.94 -3.61
CA PHE A 226 21.03 14.00 -2.52
C PHE A 226 20.25 12.72 -2.79
N LYS A 227 20.89 11.57 -2.65
CA LYS A 227 20.28 10.25 -2.78
C LYS A 227 20.33 9.50 -1.46
N SER A 228 19.27 8.79 -1.10
CA SER A 228 19.30 7.88 0.05
C SER A 228 20.28 6.72 -0.18
N ASP A 229 20.95 6.29 0.89
CA ASP A 229 21.89 5.16 0.87
C ASP A 229 21.21 3.80 0.69
N SER A 230 19.90 3.75 0.92
CA SER A 230 19.07 2.57 0.90
C SER A 230 17.70 2.89 0.30
N GLU A 231 16.99 1.86 -0.13
CA GLU A 231 15.60 2.01 -0.55
C GLU A 231 14.70 2.18 0.67
N ILE A 232 13.77 3.13 0.57
CA ILE A 232 12.88 3.50 1.65
C ILE A 232 11.47 3.09 1.24
N ALA A 233 10.78 2.38 2.14
CA ALA A 233 9.37 2.04 1.94
C ALA A 233 8.53 3.31 1.85
N CYS A 234 7.67 3.38 0.83
CA CYS A 234 6.65 4.41 0.70
C CYS A 234 5.72 4.38 1.91
N GLN A 235 5.29 5.56 2.38
CA GLN A 235 4.38 5.69 3.51
C GLN A 235 3.43 6.87 3.31
N GLU A 236 2.20 6.72 3.79
CA GLU A 236 1.18 7.78 3.78
C GLU A 236 1.62 8.97 4.65
N ALA A 237 2.17 8.66 5.83
CA ALA A 237 2.64 9.67 6.76
C ALA A 237 4.01 10.22 6.35
N GLY A 238 4.13 11.55 6.36
CA GLY A 238 5.41 12.24 6.24
C GLY A 238 6.41 11.79 7.30
N ARG A 239 7.62 11.41 6.87
CA ARG A 239 8.72 11.11 7.79
C ARG A 239 9.16 12.42 8.43
N GLN A 240 9.08 12.47 9.75
CA GLN A 240 9.53 13.63 10.51
C GLN A 240 11.06 13.60 10.69
N ASN A 241 11.60 14.77 11.03
CA ASN A 241 12.99 14.96 11.45
C ASN A 241 14.05 14.59 10.40
N ILE A 242 13.71 14.64 9.11
CA ILE A 242 14.68 14.67 8.03
C ILE A 242 14.98 16.15 7.74
N GLN A 243 16.17 16.60 8.12
CA GLN A 243 16.56 18.01 8.10
C GLN A 243 17.48 18.32 6.93
N LEU A 244 17.33 19.50 6.33
CA LEU A 244 18.34 20.11 5.48
C LEU A 244 19.19 21.05 6.33
N LEU A 245 20.48 20.75 6.41
CA LEU A 245 21.47 21.54 7.12
C LEU A 245 22.30 22.35 6.13
N LYS A 246 22.67 23.55 6.55
CA LYS A 246 23.51 24.48 5.81
C LYS A 246 24.74 24.82 6.63
N ASN A 247 25.91 24.55 6.06
CA ASN A 247 27.19 24.96 6.59
C ASN A 247 27.75 26.12 5.77
N LYS A 248 27.92 27.29 6.40
CA LYS A 248 28.44 28.47 5.71
C LYS A 248 29.95 28.42 5.66
N LYS A 249 30.51 28.62 4.47
CA LYS A 249 31.98 28.56 4.26
C LYS A 249 32.78 29.55 5.13
N THR A 250 32.15 30.64 5.57
CA THR A 250 32.78 31.73 6.34
C THR A 250 32.68 31.59 7.85
N GLU A 251 31.94 30.59 8.37
CA GLU A 251 31.73 30.40 9.81
C GLU A 251 32.30 29.03 10.22
N LEU A 252 33.32 29.01 11.08
CA LEU A 252 33.72 27.79 11.79
C LEU A 252 32.67 27.54 12.90
N GLY A 253 31.63 26.77 12.59
CA GLY A 253 30.55 26.47 13.50
C GLY A 253 29.79 25.21 13.10
N ASP A 254 28.91 24.73 13.99
CA ASP A 254 28.03 23.62 13.69
C ASP A 254 27.05 23.98 12.55
N PRO A 255 26.67 23.02 11.70
CA PRO A 255 25.71 23.27 10.63
C PRO A 255 24.39 23.83 11.18
N SER A 256 23.89 24.89 10.56
CA SER A 256 22.59 25.47 10.91
C SER A 256 21.46 24.70 10.24
N VAL A 257 20.36 24.46 10.95
CA VAL A 257 19.15 23.86 10.37
C VAL A 257 18.50 24.88 9.45
N TRP A 258 18.40 24.55 8.17
CA TRP A 258 17.72 25.40 7.18
C TRP A 258 16.28 24.98 6.96
N ILE A 259 16.03 23.67 6.87
CA ILE A 259 14.67 23.09 6.83
C ILE A 259 14.58 21.98 7.86
N ASP A 260 13.61 22.07 8.77
CA ASP A 260 13.46 21.12 9.88
C ASP A 260 12.84 19.78 9.43
N HIS A 261 11.90 19.84 8.49
CA HIS A 261 11.18 18.66 7.99
C HIS A 261 11.08 18.69 6.47
N LEU A 262 11.90 17.88 5.81
CA LEU A 262 11.79 17.67 4.38
C LEU A 262 10.53 16.85 4.05
N PRO A 263 9.79 17.20 2.99
CA PRO A 263 8.63 16.44 2.56
C PRO A 263 9.06 15.08 2.00
N ASN A 264 8.24 14.04 2.22
CA ASN A 264 8.46 12.76 1.57
C ASN A 264 8.43 12.94 0.05
N PRO A 265 9.36 12.30 -0.69
CA PRO A 265 9.25 12.25 -2.13
C PRO A 265 7.97 11.53 -2.59
N PRO A 266 7.42 11.89 -3.77
CA PRO A 266 6.25 11.25 -4.34
C PRO A 266 6.45 9.75 -4.57
N ASN A 267 5.37 8.98 -4.40
CA ASN A 267 5.40 7.51 -4.49
C ASN A 267 5.83 6.98 -5.87
N GLN A 268 5.49 7.68 -6.95
CA GLN A 268 5.73 7.20 -8.32
C GLN A 268 7.22 7.01 -8.66
N ASN A 269 8.11 7.89 -8.18
CA ASN A 269 9.51 7.95 -8.61
C ASN A 269 10.52 8.30 -7.52
N GLY A 270 10.07 8.58 -6.29
CA GLY A 270 10.96 8.89 -5.18
C GLY A 270 11.71 10.22 -5.34
N ILE A 271 11.26 11.13 -6.20
CA ILE A 271 11.98 12.38 -6.50
C ILE A 271 11.25 13.60 -5.95
N GLN A 272 11.94 14.35 -5.10
CA GLN A 272 11.47 15.61 -4.54
C GLN A 272 12.36 16.78 -4.96
N VAL A 273 11.75 17.85 -5.48
CA VAL A 273 12.44 19.12 -5.74
C VAL A 273 12.16 20.08 -4.58
N ILE A 274 13.22 20.63 -3.99
CA ILE A 274 13.19 21.64 -2.95
C ILE A 274 13.67 22.94 -3.57
N ASN A 275 12.73 23.86 -3.79
CA ASN A 275 13.06 25.21 -4.24
C ASN A 275 13.35 26.10 -3.02
N ALA A 276 14.62 26.25 -2.69
CA ALA A 276 15.07 27.06 -1.55
C ALA A 276 15.06 28.56 -1.83
N LEU A 277 14.86 28.99 -3.08
CA LEU A 277 14.69 30.41 -3.44
C LEU A 277 13.49 31.07 -2.72
N LYS A 278 12.54 30.25 -2.22
CA LYS A 278 11.37 30.74 -1.48
C LYS A 278 11.62 31.00 0.00
N TYR A 279 12.78 30.62 0.53
CA TYR A 279 13.14 30.71 1.95
C TYR A 279 14.18 31.81 2.22
N LEU A 280 14.46 32.63 1.22
CA LEU A 280 15.31 33.81 1.24
C LEU A 280 14.43 35.06 1.14
#